data_AF-A0A535Z336-F1
#
_entry.id   AF-A0A535Z336-F1
#
_cell.length_a   1.000
_cell.length_b   1.000
_cell.length_c   1.000
_cell.angle_alpha   90.00
_cell.angle_beta   90.00
_cell.angle_gamma   90.00
#
_symmetry.space_group_name_H-M   'P 1'
#
loop_
_entity.id
_entity.type
_entity.pdbx_description
1 polymer ?
#
loop_
_entity_poly.entity_id
_entity_poly.type
_entity_poly.pdbx_seq_one_letter_code
_entity_poly.pdbx_strand_id
1 'polypeptide(L)'
;MTGRLDLQCPNGCPDGLFEALNAPMIVDRSGRYVRHGAVAATYVCVACQGVAVDVAAAAREMRRVTSSESAVLRCPVCGLEMLPPEDEPFATELECPTCAARFSVDEAMRRLHGGR
;
A
#
# COMPACT_ATOMS: atom_id res chain seq x y z
N MET A 1 17.81 -10.88 -2.99
CA MET A 1 17.17 -11.97 -2.23
C MET A 1 15.68 -11.92 -2.53
N THR A 2 15.13 -12.92 -3.22
CA THR A 2 13.68 -13.00 -3.42
C THR A 2 13.07 -13.32 -2.07
N GLY A 3 12.31 -12.38 -1.49
CA GLY A 3 11.59 -12.64 -0.25
C GLY A 3 10.68 -13.87 -0.42
N ARG A 4 10.48 -14.64 0.66
CA ARG A 4 9.57 -15.79 0.64
C ARG A 4 8.19 -15.34 0.15
N LEU A 5 7.67 -15.98 -0.89
CA LEU A 5 6.29 -15.80 -1.33
C LEU A 5 5.35 -16.43 -0.30
N ASP A 6 4.27 -15.73 0.04
CA ASP A 6 3.21 -16.24 0.90
C ASP A 6 1.88 -16.10 0.16
N LEU A 7 1.61 -17.07 -0.73
CA LEU A 7 0.46 -17.03 -1.63
C LEU A 7 -0.80 -17.55 -0.94
N GLN A 8 -1.86 -16.76 -1.00
CA GLN A 8 -3.17 -17.13 -0.48
C GLN A 8 -4.23 -17.05 -1.59
N CYS A 9 -5.10 -18.05 -1.66
CA CYS A 9 -6.25 -18.03 -2.55
C CYS A 9 -7.34 -17.13 -1.94
N PRO A 10 -7.81 -16.07 -2.63
CA PRO A 10 -8.85 -15.18 -2.09
C PRO A 10 -10.20 -15.90 -1.87
N ASN A 11 -10.43 -17.01 -2.58
CA ASN A 11 -11.63 -17.82 -2.43
C ASN A 11 -11.51 -18.91 -1.34
N GLY A 12 -10.38 -18.98 -0.62
CA GLY A 12 -10.19 -19.92 0.49
C GLY A 12 -10.01 -21.39 0.09
N CYS A 13 -9.59 -21.68 -1.14
CA CYS A 13 -9.28 -23.05 -1.55
C CYS A 13 -8.15 -23.65 -0.70
N PRO A 14 -8.28 -24.88 -0.16
CA PRO A 14 -7.36 -25.41 0.85
C PRO A 14 -6.08 -26.03 0.27
N ASP A 15 -6.01 -26.25 -1.04
CA ASP A 15 -4.98 -27.11 -1.65
C ASP A 15 -3.57 -26.52 -1.64
N GLY A 16 -3.45 -25.20 -1.51
CA GLY A 16 -2.16 -24.50 -1.53
C GLY A 16 -1.37 -24.64 -2.83
N LEU A 17 -2.02 -25.09 -3.91
CA LEU A 17 -1.41 -25.30 -5.22
C LEU A 17 -1.69 -24.13 -6.17
N PHE A 18 -0.61 -23.57 -6.71
CA PHE A 18 -0.67 -22.41 -7.60
C PHE A 18 0.15 -22.61 -8.87
N GLU A 19 -0.34 -22.06 -9.97
CA GLU A 19 0.37 -21.96 -11.24
C GLU A 19 1.00 -20.57 -11.40
N ALA A 20 2.22 -20.53 -11.94
CA ALA A 20 2.92 -19.29 -12.25
C ALA A 20 2.74 -18.95 -13.74
N LEU A 21 1.84 -18.02 -14.05
CA LEU A 21 1.60 -17.52 -15.40
C LEU A 21 2.59 -16.42 -15.74
N ASN A 22 3.01 -16.37 -17.01
CA ASN A 22 3.92 -15.34 -17.54
C ASN A 22 5.29 -15.27 -16.84
N ALA A 23 5.67 -16.31 -16.09
CA ALA A 23 6.96 -16.37 -15.40
C ALA A 23 8.10 -16.54 -16.44
N PRO A 24 9.08 -15.61 -16.52
CA PRO A 24 10.18 -15.76 -17.45
C PRO A 24 10.98 -17.03 -17.14
N MET A 25 11.22 -17.88 -18.14
CA MET A 25 12.04 -19.07 -17.98
C MET A 25 13.53 -18.75 -18.12
N ILE A 26 14.34 -19.27 -17.21
CA ILE A 26 15.79 -19.21 -17.26
C ILE A 26 16.30 -20.60 -17.64
N VAL A 27 17.06 -20.64 -18.73
CA VAL A 27 17.66 -21.85 -19.29
C VAL A 27 19.18 -21.75 -19.24
N ASP A 28 19.86 -22.90 -19.25
CA ASP A 28 21.33 -22.95 -19.39
C ASP A 28 21.79 -22.79 -20.85
N ARG A 29 23.09 -22.90 -21.10
CA ARG A 29 23.68 -22.78 -22.44
C ARG A 29 23.21 -23.87 -23.42
N SER A 30 22.69 -24.99 -22.92
CA SER A 30 22.13 -26.08 -23.73
C SER A 30 20.62 -25.90 -23.99
N GLY A 31 20.00 -24.86 -23.44
CA GLY A 31 18.55 -24.64 -23.53
C GLY A 31 17.74 -25.43 -22.49
N ARG A 32 18.39 -26.13 -21.56
CA ARG A 32 17.70 -26.88 -20.51
C ARG A 32 17.11 -25.92 -19.47
N TYR A 33 15.87 -26.18 -19.06
CA TYR A 33 15.23 -25.45 -17.97
C TYR A 33 16.07 -25.54 -16.69
N VAL A 34 16.32 -24.37 -16.09
CA VAL A 34 16.98 -24.26 -14.79
C VAL A 34 15.99 -23.80 -13.73
N ARG A 35 15.28 -22.70 -14.00
CA ARG A 35 14.31 -22.09 -13.08
C ARG A 35 13.43 -21.09 -13.82
N HIS A 36 12.41 -20.57 -13.15
CA HIS A 36 11.63 -19.41 -13.63
C HIS A 36 11.81 -18.19 -12.72
N GLY A 37 11.57 -17.00 -13.27
CA GLY A 37 11.60 -15.74 -12.57
C GLY A 37 10.31 -15.51 -11.80
N ALA A 38 10.39 -15.56 -10.46
CA ALA A 38 9.23 -15.45 -9.59
C ALA A 38 8.60 -14.04 -9.50
N VAL A 39 9.36 -12.98 -9.83
CA VAL A 39 8.96 -11.58 -9.60
C VAL A 39 7.96 -11.07 -10.64
N ALA A 40 8.08 -11.51 -11.89
CA ALA A 40 7.19 -11.08 -12.97
C ALA A 40 6.00 -12.04 -13.20
N ALA A 41 5.92 -13.10 -12.39
CA ALA A 41 4.87 -14.11 -12.53
C ALA A 41 3.56 -13.63 -11.92
N THR A 42 2.45 -13.98 -12.58
CA THR A 42 1.11 -13.94 -11.98
C THR A 42 0.79 -15.31 -11.43
N TYR A 43 0.48 -15.42 -10.14
CA TYR A 43 0.13 -16.72 -9.53
C TYR A 43 -1.39 -16.90 -9.50
N VAL A 44 -1.86 -18.06 -9.92
CA VAL A 44 -3.30 -18.41 -9.91
C VAL A 44 -3.54 -19.71 -9.17
N CYS A 45 -4.63 -19.80 -8.40
CA CYS A 45 -5.05 -21.03 -7.74
C CYS A 45 -5.43 -22.07 -8.78
N VAL A 46 -4.87 -23.28 -8.70
CA VAL A 46 -5.22 -24.35 -9.67
C VAL A 46 -6.69 -24.73 -9.58
N ALA A 47 -7.26 -24.79 -8.37
CA ALA A 47 -8.61 -25.25 -8.14
C ALA A 47 -9.69 -24.29 -8.67
N CYS A 48 -9.51 -22.98 -8.50
CA CYS A 48 -10.54 -21.98 -8.83
C CYS A 48 -10.10 -20.91 -9.84
N GLN A 49 -8.85 -20.95 -10.30
CA GLN A 49 -8.26 -19.97 -11.23
C GLN A 49 -8.25 -18.52 -10.72
N GLY A 50 -8.49 -18.32 -9.42
CA GLY A 50 -8.42 -17.01 -8.78
C GLY A 50 -6.98 -16.54 -8.67
N VAL A 51 -6.73 -15.27 -8.95
CA VAL A 51 -5.40 -14.65 -8.78
C VAL A 51 -5.03 -14.68 -7.30
N ALA A 52 -3.89 -15.30 -7.00
CA ALA A 52 -3.39 -15.44 -5.64
C ALA A 52 -2.88 -14.10 -5.10
N VAL A 53 -3.03 -13.89 -3.80
CA VAL A 53 -2.49 -12.73 -3.09
C VAL A 53 -1.20 -13.14 -2.39
N ASP A 54 -0.08 -12.47 -2.69
CA ASP A 54 1.12 -12.56 -1.85
C ASP A 54 0.92 -11.70 -0.59
N VAL A 55 0.52 -12.32 0.52
CA VAL A 55 0.23 -11.59 1.77
C VAL A 55 1.49 -10.98 2.37
N ALA A 56 2.67 -11.57 2.13
CA ALA A 56 3.93 -10.99 2.56
C ALA A 56 4.26 -9.73 1.74
N ALA A 57 3.95 -9.69 0.44
CA ALA A 57 4.04 -8.48 -0.37
C ALA A 57 3.02 -7.42 0.06
N ALA A 58 1.76 -7.81 0.28
CA ALA A 58 0.73 -6.89 0.76
C ALA A 58 1.13 -6.24 2.09
N ALA A 59 1.64 -7.01 3.05
CA ALA A 59 2.11 -6.48 4.33
C ALA A 59 3.33 -5.54 4.18
N ARG A 60 4.24 -5.80 3.22
CA ARG A 60 5.34 -4.88 2.91
C ARG A 60 4.81 -3.55 2.35
N GLU A 61 3.82 -3.60 1.48
CA GLU A 61 3.24 -2.39 0.87
C GLU A 61 2.42 -1.59 1.89
N MET A 62 1.61 -2.25 2.71
CA MET A 62 0.90 -1.60 3.82
C MET A 62 1.85 -0.84 4.75
N ARG A 63 2.99 -1.44 5.11
CA ARG A 63 4.01 -0.75 5.93
C ARG A 63 4.61 0.48 5.24
N ARG A 64 4.75 0.48 3.91
CA ARG A 64 5.22 1.65 3.16
C ARG A 64 4.19 2.78 3.20
N VAL A 65 2.92 2.46 3.00
CA VAL A 65 1.81 3.42 3.10
C VAL A 65 1.71 4.00 4.52
N THR A 66 1.90 3.19 5.57
CA THR A 66 1.94 3.70 6.95
C THR A 66 3.16 4.60 7.20
N SER A 67 4.29 4.39 6.51
CA SER A 67 5.49 5.20 6.67
C SER A 67 5.45 6.55 5.94
N SER A 68 4.53 6.74 4.98
CA SER A 68 4.17 8.10 4.58
C SER A 68 3.30 8.66 5.69
N GLU A 69 3.91 9.41 6.62
CA GLU A 69 3.19 10.13 7.67
C GLU A 69 2.04 10.90 7.04
N SER A 70 0.80 10.47 7.30
CA SER A 70 -0.37 11.30 7.01
C SER A 70 -0.19 12.57 7.83
N ALA A 71 0.10 13.69 7.17
CA ALA A 71 0.31 14.96 7.85
C ALA A 71 -0.98 15.34 8.60
N VAL A 72 -1.01 15.17 9.91
CA VAL A 72 -2.20 15.48 10.72
C VAL A 72 -2.32 17.00 10.85
N LEU A 73 -3.40 17.58 10.35
CA LEU A 73 -3.70 19.01 10.47
C LEU A 73 -4.40 19.28 11.80
N ARG A 74 -4.10 20.40 12.45
CA ARG A 74 -4.76 20.76 13.72
C ARG A 74 -5.47 22.10 13.63
N CYS A 75 -6.76 22.14 13.98
CA CYS A 75 -7.51 23.39 14.04
C CYS A 75 -6.88 24.34 15.07
N PRO A 76 -6.51 25.59 14.70
CA PRO A 76 -5.88 26.53 15.62
C PRO A 76 -6.85 27.06 16.69
N VAL A 77 -8.16 26.90 16.49
CA VAL A 77 -9.21 27.43 17.38
C VAL A 77 -9.64 26.40 18.43
N CYS A 78 -10.14 25.24 18.00
CA CYS A 78 -10.67 24.22 18.92
C CYS A 78 -9.69 23.05 19.18
N GLY A 79 -8.59 22.99 18.43
CA GLY A 79 -7.56 21.97 18.63
C GLY A 79 -7.86 20.60 18.03
N LEU A 80 -8.97 20.44 17.29
CA LEU A 80 -9.33 19.20 16.58
C LEU A 80 -8.21 18.79 15.61
N GLU A 81 -7.84 17.51 15.66
CA GLU A 81 -6.93 16.88 14.69
C GLU A 81 -7.73 16.32 13.52
N MET A 82 -7.25 16.57 12.31
CA MET A 82 -7.93 16.26 11.05
C MET A 82 -6.93 15.74 10.04
N LEU A 83 -7.39 14.94 9.09
CA LEU A 83 -6.59 14.58 7.93
C LEU A 83 -6.64 15.72 6.89
N PRO A 84 -5.61 15.87 6.04
CA PRO A 84 -5.68 16.74 4.89
C PRO A 84 -6.83 16.31 3.97
N PRO A 85 -7.51 17.24 3.29
CA PRO A 85 -8.52 16.89 2.32
C PRO A 85 -7.89 16.07 1.18
N GLU A 86 -8.45 14.89 0.92
CA GLU A 86 -7.97 13.99 -0.16
C GLU A 86 -8.39 14.51 -1.54
N ASP A 87 -9.57 15.14 -1.65
CA ASP A 87 -10.16 15.61 -2.91
C ASP A 87 -9.51 16.91 -3.43
N GLU A 88 -8.93 17.72 -2.54
CA GLU A 88 -8.31 19.01 -2.87
C GLU A 88 -6.91 19.12 -2.23
N PRO A 89 -5.90 18.40 -2.76
CA PRO A 89 -4.55 18.36 -2.18
C PRO A 89 -3.82 19.70 -2.21
N PHE A 90 -4.37 20.71 -2.90
CA PHE A 90 -3.85 22.08 -2.99
C PHE A 90 -4.78 23.11 -2.35
N ALA A 91 -5.72 22.68 -1.50
CA ALA A 91 -6.54 23.61 -0.73
C ALA A 91 -5.63 24.58 0.05
N THR A 92 -5.87 25.88 -0.08
CA THR A 92 -5.13 26.91 0.66
C THR A 92 -5.85 27.31 1.95
N GLU A 93 -7.15 27.04 2.03
CA GLU A 93 -8.02 27.28 3.18
C GLU A 93 -8.79 26.01 3.56
N LEU A 94 -9.07 25.88 4.85
CA LEU A 94 -9.81 24.78 5.46
C LEU A 94 -10.90 25.34 6.37
N GLU A 95 -12.00 24.61 6.50
CA GLU A 95 -13.03 24.86 7.50
C GLU A 95 -13.05 23.72 8.53
N CYS A 96 -13.00 24.06 9.82
CA CYS A 96 -13.08 23.05 10.87
C CYS A 96 -14.50 22.48 10.97
N PRO A 97 -14.70 21.16 10.90
CA PRO A 97 -16.03 20.55 10.99
C PRO A 97 -16.65 20.64 12.38
N THR A 98 -15.87 20.94 13.43
CA THR A 98 -16.38 21.05 14.81
C THR A 98 -16.75 22.47 15.21
N CYS A 99 -15.95 23.48 14.82
CA CYS A 99 -16.18 24.86 15.25
C CYS A 99 -16.43 25.85 14.11
N ALA A 100 -16.48 25.37 12.85
CA ALA A 100 -16.68 26.18 11.64
C ALA A 100 -15.64 27.29 11.42
N ALA A 101 -14.50 27.26 12.14
CA ALA A 101 -13.41 28.21 11.93
C ALA A 101 -12.77 27.98 10.56
N ARG A 102 -12.48 29.06 9.83
CA ARG A 102 -11.76 29.04 8.55
C ARG A 102 -10.31 29.48 8.78
N PHE A 103 -9.33 28.73 8.28
CA PHE A 103 -7.89 28.96 8.48
C PHE A 103 -7.09 28.34 7.35
N SER A 104 -5.82 28.75 7.19
CA SER A 104 -4.96 28.20 6.14
C SER A 104 -4.34 26.86 6.50
N VAL A 105 -3.90 26.09 5.50
CA VAL A 105 -3.15 24.85 5.73
C VAL A 105 -1.88 25.11 6.54
N ASP A 106 -1.16 26.20 6.27
CA ASP A 106 0.03 26.59 7.03
C ASP A 106 -0.29 26.85 8.51
N GLU A 107 -1.44 27.45 8.83
CA GLU A 107 -1.89 27.61 10.23
C GLU A 107 -2.19 26.27 10.90
N ALA A 108 -2.72 25.31 10.14
CA ALA A 108 -3.01 23.97 10.63
C ALA A 108 -1.76 23.11 10.84
N MET A 109 -0.72 23.32 10.02
CA MET A 109 0.58 22.62 10.11
C MET A 109 1.54 23.28 11.11
N ARG A 110 1.36 24.55 11.46
CA ARG A 110 2.28 25.33 12.32
C ARG A 110 2.50 24.77 13.73
N ARG A 111 1.70 23.81 14.20
CA ARG A 111 1.95 23.08 15.46
C ARG A 111 2.61 21.71 15.31
N LEU A 112 2.78 21.22 14.07
CA LEU A 112 3.54 19.99 13.79
C LEU A 112 5.05 20.25 13.84
N HIS A 113 5.48 21.45 13.43
CA HIS A 113 6.84 21.93 13.63
C HIS A 113 6.90 22.66 14.98
N GLY A 114 7.17 21.92 16.05
CA GLY A 114 7.26 22.45 17.41
C GLY A 114 8.11 23.74 17.49
N GLY A 115 7.43 24.87 17.64
CA GLY A 115 8.00 26.13 18.09
C GLY A 115 7.72 26.28 19.58
N ARG A 116 8.78 26.11 20.36
CA ARG A 116 8.95 26.31 21.81
C ARG A 116 7.99 27.29 22.49
#